data_AF-A0A380LL68-F1
#
_entry.id   AF-A0A380LL68-F1
#
_cell.length_a   1.000
_cell.length_b   1.000
_cell.length_c   1.000
_cell.angle_alpha   90.00
_cell.angle_beta   90.00
_cell.angle_gamma   90.00
#
_symmetry.space_group_name_H-M   'P 1'
#
loop_
_entity.id
_entity.type
_entity.pdbx_description
1 polymer ?
#
loop_
_entity_poly.entity_id
_entity_poly.type
_entity_poly.pdbx_seq_one_letter_code
_entity_poly.pdbx_strand_id
1 'polypeptide(L)'
;MDTIYVFIVIIILSVSFSIIKRLIRSYRLQQLLFALQEKNIGLFQKLVNSKINLILFPKYNLEYLRLNGYILEKNSEMIEEQFKVLNQYVLSKEQRKDLLLKKLTYYTTIKSEKAMETLKMISDFKDTDFLNKAQEIYAKLNS
;
A
#
# COMPACT_ATOMS: atom_id res chain seq x y z
N MET A 1 -15.41 20.52 41.97
CA MET A 1 -15.22 20.14 40.56
C MET A 1 -15.98 18.84 40.37
N ASP A 2 -17.21 18.93 39.90
CA ASP A 2 -18.12 17.78 39.92
C ASP A 2 -17.63 16.72 38.95
N THR A 3 -17.69 15.46 39.38
CA THR A 3 -17.26 14.29 38.59
C THR A 3 -17.88 14.28 37.19
N ILE A 4 -19.10 14.82 37.05
CA ILE A 4 -19.79 15.03 35.78
C ILE A 4 -19.00 15.93 34.82
N TYR A 5 -18.44 17.05 35.29
CA TYR A 5 -17.61 17.93 34.45
C TYR A 5 -16.33 17.23 33.98
N VAL A 6 -15.72 16.42 34.84
CA VAL A 6 -14.53 15.63 34.48
C VAL A 6 -14.87 14.61 33.39
N PHE A 7 -16.00 13.91 33.49
CA PHE A 7 -16.46 12.97 32.48
C PHE A 7 -16.76 13.64 31.13
N ILE A 8 -17.42 14.81 31.14
CA ILE A 8 -17.70 15.58 29.92
C ILE A 8 -16.39 15.99 29.22
N VAL A 9 -15.41 16.48 29.98
CA VAL A 9 -14.09 16.85 29.43
C VAL A 9 -13.36 15.65 28.83
N ILE A 10 -13.38 14.48 29.47
CA ILE A 10 -12.76 13.25 28.94
C ILE A 10 -13.41 12.80 27.63
N ILE A 11 -14.74 12.88 27.53
CA ILE A 11 -15.48 12.54 26.30
C ILE A 11 -15.10 13.52 25.18
N ILE A 12 -15.11 14.82 25.45
CA ILE A 12 -14.73 15.85 24.47
C ILE A 12 -13.30 15.63 23.98
N LEU A 13 -12.36 15.36 24.89
CA LEU A 13 -10.96 15.06 24.54
C LEU A 13 -10.85 13.79 23.69
N SER A 14 -11.60 12.74 24.01
CA SER A 14 -11.55 11.46 23.28
C SER A 14 -12.11 11.57 21.86
N VAL A 15 -13.23 12.29 21.69
CA VAL A 15 -13.82 12.57 20.38
C VAL A 15 -12.89 13.49 19.57
N SER A 16 -12.38 14.56 20.18
CA SER A 16 -11.46 15.51 19.53
C SER A 16 -10.18 14.81 19.06
N PHE A 17 -9.60 13.95 19.90
CA PHE A 17 -8.41 13.17 19.56
C PHE A 17 -8.66 12.23 18.38
N SER A 18 -9.83 11.59 18.32
CA SER A 18 -10.20 10.72 17.20
C SER A 18 -10.34 11.49 15.88
N ILE A 19 -10.95 12.67 15.92
CA ILE A 19 -11.09 13.56 14.75
C ILE A 19 -9.70 14.06 14.30
N ILE A 20 -8.88 14.56 15.22
CA ILE A 20 -7.53 15.06 14.94
C ILE A 20 -6.66 13.95 14.32
N LYS A 21 -6.69 12.73 14.86
CA LYS A 21 -5.97 11.59 14.25
C LYS A 21 -6.39 11.34 12.81
N ARG A 22 -7.70 11.38 12.54
CA ARG A 22 -8.24 11.14 11.20
C ARG A 22 -7.78 12.23 10.22
N LEU A 23 -7.79 13.49 10.65
CA LEU A 23 -7.31 14.62 9.86
C LEU A 23 -5.81 14.53 9.59
N ILE A 24 -4.99 14.26 10.61
CA ILE A 24 -3.54 14.08 10.46
C ILE A 24 -3.23 12.93 9.51
N ARG A 25 -3.89 11.78 9.68
CA ARG A 25 -3.71 10.61 8.81
C ARG A 25 -4.02 10.95 7.35
N SER A 26 -5.12 11.65 7.09
CA SER A 26 -5.52 12.07 5.75
C SER A 26 -4.50 13.03 5.14
N TYR A 27 -4.05 14.04 5.89
CA TYR A 27 -3.08 15.02 5.43
C TYR A 27 -1.71 14.39 5.13
N ARG A 28 -1.25 13.47 5.98
CA ARG A 28 0.02 12.75 5.77
C ARG A 28 -0.05 11.79 4.59
N LEU A 29 -1.20 11.15 4.37
CA LEU A 29 -1.43 10.35 3.18
C LEU A 29 -1.40 11.21 1.91
N GLN A 30 -2.04 12.39 1.92
CA GLN A 30 -1.97 13.33 0.80
C GLN A 30 -0.55 13.80 0.53
N GLN A 31 0.26 14.09 1.56
CA GLN A 31 1.68 14.43 1.36
C GLN A 31 2.49 13.27 0.76
N LEU A 32 2.24 12.03 1.18
CA LEU A 32 2.89 10.86 0.62
C LEU A 32 2.50 10.65 -0.85
N LEU A 33 1.21 10.82 -1.17
CA LEU A 33 0.70 10.74 -2.53
C LEU A 33 1.23 11.87 -3.41
N PHE A 34 1.29 13.10 -2.88
CA PHE A 34 1.86 14.25 -3.56
C PHE A 34 3.36 14.06 -3.81
N ALA A 35 4.12 13.56 -2.84
CA ALA A 35 5.54 13.27 -3.01
C ALA A 35 5.80 12.18 -4.06
N LEU A 36 4.93 11.17 -4.12
CA LEU A 36 4.94 10.16 -5.19
C LEU A 36 4.60 10.80 -6.56
N GLN A 37 3.57 11.64 -6.62
CA GLN A 37 3.10 12.27 -7.85
C GLN A 37 4.12 13.26 -8.44
N GLU A 38 4.77 14.06 -7.60
CA GLU A 38 5.84 14.99 -7.96
C GLU A 38 7.19 14.30 -8.23
N LYS A 39 7.25 12.96 -8.17
CA LYS A 39 8.48 12.16 -8.24
C LYS A 39 9.58 12.64 -7.29
N ASN A 40 9.22 13.26 -6.17
CA ASN A 40 10.18 13.74 -5.18
C ASN A 40 10.49 12.61 -4.19
N ILE A 41 11.31 11.68 -4.64
CA ILE A 41 11.52 10.42 -3.91
C ILE A 41 12.36 10.61 -2.65
N GLY A 42 13.25 11.61 -2.60
CA GLY A 42 13.96 11.98 -1.38
C GLY A 42 13.01 12.43 -0.26
N LEU A 43 12.00 13.23 -0.61
CA LEU A 43 10.97 13.67 0.34
C LEU A 43 10.04 12.51 0.73
N PHE A 44 9.68 11.65 -0.22
CA PHE A 44 8.89 10.45 0.05
C PHE A 44 9.60 9.51 1.04
N GLN A 45 10.88 9.17 0.80
CA GLN A 45 11.66 8.31 1.70
C GLN A 45 11.80 8.93 3.10
N LYS A 46 11.99 10.26 3.20
CA LYS A 46 12.03 10.96 4.49
C LYS A 46 10.69 10.89 5.22
N LEU A 47 9.57 11.02 4.51
CA LEU A 47 8.24 10.93 5.08
C LEU A 47 7.91 9.50 5.53
N VAL A 48 8.12 8.49 4.68
CA VAL A 48 7.83 7.08 5.02
C VAL A 48 8.64 6.60 6.23
N ASN A 49 9.91 7.02 6.34
CA ASN A 49 10.78 6.68 7.47
C ASN A 49 10.54 7.50 8.75
N SER A 50 9.64 8.50 8.73
CA SER A 50 9.42 9.33 9.91
C SER A 50 8.76 8.54 11.05
N LYS A 51 9.26 8.70 12.28
CA LYS A 51 8.74 8.02 13.50
C LYS A 51 7.23 8.17 13.67
N ILE A 52 6.68 9.32 13.26
CA ILE A 52 5.24 9.60 13.30
C ILE A 52 4.46 8.70 12.33
N ASN A 53 4.96 8.46 11.12
CA ASN A 53 4.29 7.60 10.15
C ASN A 53 4.39 6.11 10.52
N LEU A 54 5.48 5.69 11.17
CA LEU A 54 5.62 4.34 11.74
C LEU A 54 4.57 4.03 12.82
N ILE A 55 4.09 5.04 13.54
CA ILE A 55 3.04 4.91 14.57
C ILE A 55 1.64 5.01 13.95
N LEU A 56 1.46 5.86 12.94
CA LEU A 56 0.15 6.16 12.34
C LEU A 56 -0.34 5.09 11.35
N PHE A 57 0.58 4.38 10.69
CA PHE A 57 0.23 3.44 9.63
C PHE A 57 0.74 2.02 9.93
N PRO A 58 -0.02 0.98 9.58
CA PRO A 58 0.47 -0.39 9.62
C PRO A 58 1.76 -0.54 8.79
N LYS A 59 2.71 -1.33 9.28
CA LYS A 59 4.01 -1.56 8.60
C LYS A 59 3.83 -2.01 7.15
N TYR A 60 2.92 -2.96 6.89
CA TYR A 60 2.59 -3.41 5.53
C TYR A 60 2.23 -2.25 4.59
N ASN A 61 1.42 -1.29 5.06
CA ASN A 61 0.99 -0.17 4.22
C ASN A 61 2.17 0.74 3.85
N LEU A 62 3.12 0.93 4.76
CA LEU A 62 4.33 1.72 4.48
C LEU A 62 5.22 1.02 3.47
N GLU A 63 5.43 -0.28 3.63
CA GLU A 63 6.21 -1.11 2.69
C GLU A 63 5.54 -1.18 1.32
N TYR A 64 4.21 -1.22 1.27
CA TYR A 64 3.46 -1.16 0.02
C TYR A 64 3.59 0.22 -0.67
N LEU A 65 3.61 1.30 0.11
CA LEU A 65 3.91 2.63 -0.43
C LEU A 65 5.35 2.69 -0.97
N ARG A 66 6.33 2.10 -0.28
CA ARG A 66 7.72 2.03 -0.80
C ARG A 66 7.78 1.35 -2.16
N LEU A 67 7.08 0.22 -2.31
CA LEU A 67 6.97 -0.48 -3.60
C LEU A 67 6.48 0.47 -4.70
N ASN A 68 5.43 1.25 -4.42
CA ASN A 68 4.92 2.22 -5.39
C ASN A 68 5.96 3.29 -5.74
N GLY A 69 6.74 3.75 -4.76
CA GLY A 69 7.87 4.65 -5.00
C GLY A 69 8.90 4.05 -5.95
N TYR A 70 9.35 2.82 -5.69
CA TYR A 70 10.33 2.15 -6.56
C TYR A 70 9.80 1.88 -7.97
N ILE A 71 8.51 1.57 -8.11
CA ILE A 71 7.84 1.44 -9.42
C ILE A 71 7.90 2.76 -10.20
N LEU A 72 7.67 3.91 -9.54
CA LEU A 72 7.74 5.22 -10.17
C LEU A 72 9.17 5.60 -10.58
N GLU A 73 10.16 5.20 -9.78
CA GLU A 73 11.59 5.34 -10.13
C GLU A 73 12.04 4.38 -11.24
N LYS A 74 11.21 3.39 -11.59
CA LYS A 74 11.56 2.28 -12.48
C LYS A 74 12.80 1.51 -12.00
N ASN A 75 13.06 1.50 -10.70
CA ASN A 75 14.19 0.79 -10.10
C ASN A 75 13.83 -0.70 -9.92
N SER A 76 14.14 -1.51 -10.94
CA SER A 76 13.76 -2.92 -10.99
C SER A 76 14.34 -3.76 -9.85
N GLU A 77 15.57 -3.47 -9.42
CA GLU A 77 16.21 -4.17 -8.31
C GLU A 77 15.45 -3.95 -7.00
N MET A 78 15.16 -2.69 -6.68
CA MET A 78 14.41 -2.35 -5.46
C MET A 78 12.96 -2.83 -5.51
N ILE A 79 12.34 -2.87 -6.69
CA ILE A 79 10.99 -3.43 -6.85
C ILE A 79 10.98 -4.93 -6.51
N GLU A 80 11.95 -5.70 -7.03
CA GLU A 80 12.07 -7.13 -6.74
C GLU A 80 12.35 -7.41 -5.27
N GLU A 81 13.25 -6.65 -4.66
CA GLU A 81 13.53 -6.73 -3.23
C GLU A 81 12.28 -6.43 -2.39
N GLN A 82 11.56 -5.36 -2.75
CA GLN A 82 10.36 -4.97 -2.02
C GLN A 82 9.24 -6.00 -2.16
N PHE A 83 9.12 -6.69 -3.30
CA PHE A 83 8.20 -7.83 -3.42
C PHE A 83 8.59 -8.97 -2.48
N LYS A 84 9.87 -9.26 -2.27
CA LYS A 84 10.32 -10.27 -1.30
C LYS A 84 9.94 -9.86 0.12
N VAL A 85 10.19 -8.60 0.50
CA VAL A 85 9.80 -8.04 1.81
C VAL A 85 8.30 -8.18 2.04
N LEU A 86 7.48 -7.78 1.06
CA LEU A 86 6.02 -7.83 1.20
C LEU A 86 5.47 -9.27 1.32
N ASN A 87 6.11 -10.26 0.69
CA ASN A 87 5.69 -11.66 0.81
C ASN A 87 6.00 -12.27 2.20
N GLN A 88 6.83 -11.64 3.03
CA GLN A 88 7.11 -12.11 4.40
C GLN A 88 5.99 -11.74 5.39
N TYR A 89 5.10 -10.83 5.02
CA TYR A 89 3.98 -10.43 5.88
C TYR A 89 2.85 -11.45 5.80
N VAL A 90 2.15 -11.65 6.92
CA VAL A 90 0.86 -12.35 6.94
C VAL A 90 -0.19 -11.41 6.34
N LEU A 91 -0.61 -11.69 5.10
CA LEU A 91 -1.54 -10.86 4.35
C LEU A 91 -2.98 -11.31 4.54
N SER A 92 -3.90 -10.36 4.64
CA SER A 92 -5.33 -10.64 4.45
C SER A 92 -5.60 -11.10 3.01
N LYS A 93 -6.75 -11.75 2.77
CA LYS A 93 -7.14 -12.18 1.42
C LYS A 93 -7.11 -11.02 0.41
N GLU A 94 -7.62 -9.86 0.80
CA GLU A 94 -7.64 -8.66 -0.05
C GLU A 94 -6.24 -8.08 -0.28
N GLN A 95 -5.39 -8.01 0.75
CA GLN A 95 -4.00 -7.58 0.58
C GLN A 95 -3.21 -8.50 -0.35
N ARG A 96 -3.42 -9.81 -0.24
CA ARG A 96 -2.78 -10.82 -1.10
C ARG A 96 -3.22 -10.66 -2.55
N LYS A 97 -4.53 -10.50 -2.79
CA LYS A 97 -5.08 -10.23 -4.13
C LYS A 97 -4.47 -8.99 -4.76
N ASP A 98 -4.47 -7.88 -4.02
CA ASP A 98 -3.94 -6.61 -4.49
C ASP A 98 -2.45 -6.68 -4.82
N LEU A 99 -1.64 -7.30 -3.94
CA LEU A 99 -0.21 -7.52 -4.18
C LEU A 99 0.03 -8.39 -5.43
N LEU A 100 -0.75 -9.47 -5.62
CA LEU A 100 -0.64 -10.34 -6.80
C LEU A 100 -0.98 -9.60 -8.10
N LEU A 101 -2.03 -8.76 -8.12
CA LEU A 101 -2.33 -7.94 -9.28
C LEU A 101 -1.22 -6.93 -9.57
N LYS A 102 -0.64 -6.34 -8.52
CA LYS A 102 0.50 -5.42 -8.66
C LYS A 102 1.71 -6.12 -9.26
N LYS A 103 2.06 -7.32 -8.76
CA LYS A 103 3.13 -8.17 -9.31
C LYS A 103 2.84 -8.52 -10.77
N LEU A 104 1.63 -8.96 -11.08
CA LEU A 104 1.22 -9.31 -12.44
C LEU A 104 1.40 -8.11 -13.38
N THR A 105 0.91 -6.94 -12.97
CA THR A 105 1.01 -5.70 -13.76
C THR A 105 2.47 -5.30 -14.00
N TYR A 106 3.32 -5.40 -12.98
CA TYR A 106 4.74 -5.12 -13.12
C TYR A 106 5.41 -6.10 -14.09
N TYR A 107 5.21 -7.41 -13.88
CA TYR A 107 5.83 -8.44 -14.71
C TYR A 107 5.32 -8.45 -16.15
N THR A 108 4.06 -8.10 -16.40
CA THR A 108 3.57 -7.91 -17.77
C THR A 108 4.20 -6.68 -18.42
N THR A 109 4.37 -5.58 -17.67
CA THR A 109 5.02 -4.35 -18.17
C THR A 109 6.47 -4.61 -18.60
N ILE A 110 7.21 -5.42 -17.86
CA ILE A 110 8.60 -5.77 -18.19
C ILE A 110 8.74 -7.04 -19.03
N LYS A 111 7.62 -7.62 -19.49
CA LYS A 111 7.55 -8.87 -20.28
C LYS A 111 8.33 -10.04 -19.66
N SER A 112 8.26 -10.19 -18.34
CA SER A 112 8.92 -11.28 -17.62
C SER A 112 8.05 -12.54 -17.58
N GLU A 113 8.69 -13.71 -17.68
CA GLU A 113 8.03 -15.03 -17.50
C GLU A 113 7.32 -15.17 -16.13
N LYS A 114 7.77 -14.42 -15.12
CA LYS A 114 7.13 -14.33 -13.79
C LYS A 114 5.68 -13.84 -13.85
N ALA A 115 5.27 -13.20 -14.95
CA ALA A 115 3.87 -12.84 -15.18
C ALA A 115 2.98 -14.08 -15.24
N MET A 116 3.43 -15.14 -15.95
CA MET A 116 2.68 -16.39 -16.07
C MET A 116 2.61 -17.12 -14.72
N GLU A 117 3.72 -17.15 -13.98
CA GLU A 117 3.75 -17.73 -12.62
C GLU A 117 2.77 -17.00 -11.69
N THR A 118 2.76 -15.67 -11.73
CA THR A 118 1.85 -14.85 -10.93
C THR A 118 0.39 -15.09 -11.33
N LEU A 119 0.11 -15.22 -12.63
CA LEU A 119 -1.22 -15.55 -13.13
C LEU A 119 -1.69 -16.92 -12.63
N LYS A 120 -0.80 -17.92 -12.60
CA LYS A 120 -1.10 -19.24 -12.04
C LYS A 120 -1.44 -19.16 -10.55
N MET A 121 -0.67 -18.40 -9.77
CA MET A 121 -0.98 -18.17 -8.35
C MET A 121 -2.35 -17.49 -8.15
N ILE A 122 -2.75 -16.62 -9.08
CA ILE A 122 -4.07 -15.99 -9.08
C ILE A 122 -5.16 -17.01 -9.47
N SER A 123 -4.88 -17.91 -10.42
CA SER A 123 -5.83 -18.95 -10.87
C SER A 123 -6.30 -19.89 -9.77
N ASP A 124 -5.50 -20.06 -8.70
CA ASP A 124 -5.86 -20.87 -7.53
C ASP A 124 -6.98 -20.25 -6.68
N PHE A 125 -7.35 -18.98 -6.93
CA PHE A 125 -8.44 -18.31 -6.25
C PHE A 125 -9.79 -18.64 -6.90
N LYS A 126 -10.79 -19.00 -6.09
CA LYS A 126 -12.18 -19.26 -6.54
C LYS A 126 -13.01 -17.99 -6.79
N ASP A 127 -12.36 -16.88 -7.16
CA ASP A 127 -12.98 -15.55 -7.25
C ASP A 127 -12.98 -15.09 -8.72
N THR A 128 -14.14 -15.21 -9.37
CA THR A 128 -14.27 -14.99 -10.82
C THR A 128 -13.92 -13.57 -11.25
N ASP A 129 -14.31 -12.57 -10.46
CA ASP A 129 -14.06 -11.16 -10.80
C ASP A 129 -12.55 -10.86 -10.72
N PHE A 130 -11.90 -11.41 -9.69
CA PHE A 130 -10.45 -11.32 -9.53
C PHE A 130 -9.70 -12.01 -10.67
N LEU A 131 -10.15 -13.19 -11.09
CA LEU A 131 -9.58 -13.94 -12.20
C LEU A 131 -9.71 -13.19 -13.53
N ASN A 132 -10.92 -12.70 -13.84
CA ASN A 132 -11.18 -11.93 -15.07
C ASN A 132 -10.26 -10.71 -15.15
N LYS A 133 -10.14 -9.96 -14.05
CA LYS A 133 -9.25 -8.80 -13.98
C LYS A 133 -7.78 -9.15 -14.20
N ALA A 134 -7.32 -10.28 -13.65
CA ALA A 134 -5.95 -10.74 -13.87
C ALA A 134 -5.72 -11.16 -15.33
N GLN A 135 -6.69 -11.85 -15.94
CA GLN A 135 -6.62 -12.23 -17.35
C GLN A 135 -6.60 -11.01 -18.28
N GLU A 136 -7.40 -9.97 -18.00
CA GLU A 136 -7.36 -8.71 -18.75
C GLU A 136 -5.98 -8.03 -18.69
N ILE A 137 -5.36 -7.99 -17.51
CA ILE A 137 -4.01 -7.45 -17.34
C ILE A 137 -2.99 -8.25 -18.15
N TYR A 138 -3.12 -9.58 -18.15
CA TYR A 138 -2.21 -10.46 -18.87
C TYR A 138 -2.43 -10.41 -20.39
N ALA A 139 -3.67 -10.27 -20.86
CA ALA A 139 -3.99 -10.18 -22.28
C ALA A 139 -3.34 -8.96 -22.97
N LYS A 140 -3.14 -7.86 -22.22
CA LYS A 140 -2.39 -6.67 -22.68
C LYS A 140 -0.92 -6.95 -23.02
N LEU A 141 -0.37 -8.10 -22.64
CA LEU A 141 0.99 -8.53 -23.04
C LEU A 141 1.06 -8.97 -24.50
N ASN A 142 -0.05 -9.53 -25.03
CA ASN A 142 -0.13 -10.21 -26.33
C ASN A 142 -0.90 -9.40 -27.39
N SER A 143 -1.29 -8.17 -27.07
CA SER A 143 -1.91 -7.20 -28.00
C SER A 143 -0.88 -6.16 -28.42
#